data_AF-A0A2T4MHW3-F1
#
_entry.id   AF-A0A2T4MHW3-F1
#
_cell.length_a   1.000
_cell.length_b   1.000
_cell.length_c   1.000
_cell.angle_alpha   90.00
_cell.angle_beta   90.00
_cell.angle_gamma   90.00
#
_symmetry.space_group_name_H-M   'P 1'
#
loop_
_entity.id
_entity.type
_entity.pdbx_description
1 polymer ?
#
loop_
_entity_poly.entity_id
_entity_poly.type
_entity_poly.pdbx_seq_one_letter_code
_entity_poly.pdbx_strand_id
1 'polypeptide(L)'
;MIYVFDVDGTICFNGQNIEPNLQEAIKCLSKEHQVIFASARPIRDLLPIVHNFENKILIGGNGSIISIDDQVEVIEYIPFEEYEFIKSLINDYNLNYIIDGSFDYSAKVSIENKIYKQLDPDNLAKNVELSEIKKPIKIILIDVPKNLYNEIRKSFESYEKSLSISYHESDNNIDITAKDINKFTTLHKIISNQPYVAYGNDINDFELLKNAEEAYYITSEDKDLPIGNVNIVSSDSQSVENTLRYL
;
A
#
# COMPACT_ATOMS: atom_id res chain seq x y z
N MET A 1 -11.58 -15.29 13.70
CA MET A 1 -11.91 -14.16 12.80
C MET A 1 -10.61 -13.60 12.24
N ILE A 2 -10.65 -13.05 11.03
CA ILE A 2 -9.49 -12.41 10.38
C ILE A 2 -9.67 -10.90 10.46
N TYR A 3 -8.63 -10.19 10.89
CA TYR A 3 -8.58 -8.74 10.93
C TYR A 3 -7.50 -8.24 9.97
N VAL A 4 -7.88 -7.34 9.08
CA VAL A 4 -6.99 -6.77 8.07
C VAL A 4 -6.88 -5.28 8.33
N PHE A 5 -5.67 -4.83 8.66
CA PHE A 5 -5.39 -3.42 8.91
C PHE A 5 -4.58 -2.85 7.77
N ASP A 6 -5.09 -1.79 7.15
CA ASP A 6 -4.19 -0.82 6.54
C ASP A 6 -3.26 -0.21 7.61
N VAL A 7 -2.10 0.29 7.16
CA VAL A 7 -1.04 0.77 8.05
C VAL A 7 -1.00 2.29 8.11
N ASP A 8 -0.65 2.95 7.00
CA ASP A 8 -0.37 4.38 6.98
C ASP A 8 -1.65 5.21 7.02
N GLY A 9 -1.86 5.97 8.09
CA GLY A 9 -3.08 6.75 8.31
C GLY A 9 -4.26 5.94 8.85
N THR A 10 -4.07 4.64 9.09
CA THR A 10 -5.06 3.75 9.70
C THR A 10 -4.65 3.32 11.12
N ILE A 11 -3.48 2.68 11.28
CA ILE A 11 -2.92 2.33 12.61
C ILE A 11 -1.59 3.04 12.89
N CYS A 12 -0.96 3.61 11.87
CA CYS A 12 0.28 4.39 11.96
C CYS A 12 0.04 5.80 11.38
N PHE A 13 -0.29 6.76 12.25
CA PHE A 13 -0.68 8.12 11.84
C PHE A 13 0.50 9.04 11.52
N ASN A 14 1.69 8.73 12.04
CA ASN A 14 2.90 9.52 11.80
C ASN A 14 3.82 8.94 10.71
N GLY A 15 3.45 7.79 10.12
CA GLY A 15 4.23 7.07 9.11
C GLY A 15 5.54 6.47 9.62
N GLN A 16 5.72 6.32 10.94
CA GLN A 16 6.95 5.79 11.54
C GLN A 16 6.66 4.65 12.53
N ASN A 17 5.67 4.80 13.39
CA ASN A 17 5.36 3.82 14.41
C ASN A 17 3.87 3.84 14.78
N ILE A 18 3.39 2.70 15.28
CA ILE A 18 2.05 2.59 15.89
C ILE A 18 2.16 3.12 17.33
N GLU A 19 1.15 3.85 17.80
CA GLU A 19 1.14 4.36 19.18
C GLU A 19 1.02 3.20 20.19
N PRO A 20 1.67 3.28 21.36
CA PRO A 20 1.78 2.13 22.28
C PRO A 20 0.46 1.49 22.70
N ASN A 21 -0.58 2.30 22.96
CA ASN A 21 -1.88 1.79 23.40
C ASN A 21 -2.59 1.00 22.29
N LEU A 22 -2.61 1.54 21.06
CA LEU A 22 -3.17 0.84 19.91
C LEU A 22 -2.36 -0.40 19.55
N GLN A 23 -1.02 -0.31 19.64
CA GLN A 23 -0.17 -1.47 19.43
C GLN A 23 -0.52 -2.61 20.41
N GLU A 24 -0.71 -2.30 21.69
CA GLU A 24 -1.07 -3.29 22.70
C GLU A 24 -2.49 -3.85 22.48
N ALA A 25 -3.45 -3.02 22.05
CA ALA A 25 -4.78 -3.48 21.69
C ALA A 25 -4.75 -4.48 20.52
N ILE A 26 -4.00 -4.17 19.44
CA ILE A 26 -3.83 -5.09 18.30
C ILE A 26 -3.09 -6.37 18.73
N LYS A 27 -2.10 -6.28 19.63
CA LYS A 27 -1.44 -7.47 20.19
C LYS A 27 -2.40 -8.34 20.97
N CYS A 28 -3.26 -7.75 21.80
CA CYS A 28 -4.29 -8.50 22.53
C CYS A 28 -5.25 -9.19 21.56
N LEU A 29 -5.73 -8.49 20.54
CA LEU A 29 -6.56 -9.05 19.47
C LEU A 29 -5.88 -10.25 18.78
N SER A 30 -4.58 -10.14 18.49
CA SER A 30 -3.81 -11.20 17.80
C SER A 30 -3.65 -12.50 18.59
N LYS A 31 -4.02 -12.53 19.89
CA LYS A 31 -3.98 -13.75 20.71
C LYS A 31 -5.10 -14.73 20.36
N GLU A 32 -6.24 -14.22 19.90
CA GLU A 32 -7.44 -15.01 19.61
C GLU A 32 -7.86 -14.93 18.13
N HIS A 33 -7.32 -13.95 17.40
CA HIS A 33 -7.66 -13.68 16.01
C HIS A 33 -6.43 -13.61 15.12
N GLN A 34 -6.62 -13.90 13.83
CA GLN A 34 -5.55 -13.75 12.84
C GLN A 34 -5.49 -12.28 12.40
N VAL A 35 -4.31 -11.66 12.54
CA VAL A 35 -4.06 -10.28 12.12
C VAL A 35 -3.21 -10.26 10.86
N ILE A 36 -3.65 -9.48 9.87
CA ILE A 36 -2.97 -9.24 8.60
C ILE A 36 -2.76 -7.75 8.44
N PHE A 37 -1.55 -7.33 8.10
CA PHE A 37 -1.25 -5.94 7.78
C PHE A 37 -1.14 -5.76 6.27
N ALA A 38 -1.89 -4.83 5.69
CA ALA A 38 -1.88 -4.51 4.28
C ALA A 38 -1.38 -3.09 4.06
N SER A 39 -0.38 -2.86 3.22
CA SER A 39 0.21 -1.53 3.04
C SER A 39 0.59 -1.26 1.59
N ALA A 40 0.62 0.03 1.24
CA ALA A 40 1.20 0.51 0.01
C ALA A 40 2.73 0.37 -0.01
N ARG A 41 3.36 0.30 1.17
CA ARG A 41 4.80 0.08 1.37
C ARG A 41 5.20 -1.33 0.95
N PRO A 42 6.35 -1.54 0.28
CA PRO A 42 6.91 -2.87 0.12
C PRO A 42 7.29 -3.47 1.49
N ILE A 43 7.49 -4.79 1.56
CA ILE A 43 7.74 -5.50 2.82
C ILE A 43 8.88 -4.85 3.63
N ARG A 44 9.99 -4.48 2.99
CA ARG A 44 11.15 -3.84 3.65
C ARG A 44 10.80 -2.55 4.39
N ASP A 45 9.89 -1.73 3.85
CA ASP A 45 9.54 -0.41 4.38
C ASP A 45 8.41 -0.52 5.43
N LEU A 46 7.69 -1.64 5.41
CA LEU A 46 6.62 -1.97 6.35
C LEU A 46 7.15 -2.63 7.63
N LEU A 47 8.16 -3.50 7.53
CA LEU A 47 8.73 -4.25 8.66
C LEU A 47 9.05 -3.37 9.89
N PRO A 48 9.65 -2.17 9.76
CA PRO A 48 9.98 -1.32 10.91
C PRO A 48 8.76 -0.84 11.70
N ILE A 49 7.58 -0.80 11.08
CA ILE A 49 6.34 -0.37 11.76
C ILE A 49 5.71 -1.54 12.53
N VAL A 50 5.76 -2.74 11.96
CA VAL A 50 5.03 -3.93 12.46
C VAL A 50 5.94 -4.99 13.09
N HIS A 51 7.21 -4.68 13.32
CA HIS A 51 8.19 -5.61 13.91
C HIS A 51 7.76 -6.17 15.28
N ASN A 52 6.94 -5.41 16.02
CA ASN A 52 6.47 -5.77 17.35
C ASN A 52 5.37 -6.85 17.38
N PHE A 53 4.88 -7.30 16.22
CA PHE A 53 3.86 -8.35 16.12
C PHE A 53 4.49 -9.69 15.71
N GLU A 54 4.12 -10.75 16.44
CA GLU A 54 4.48 -12.14 16.14
C GLU A 54 3.49 -12.75 15.13
N ASN A 55 3.93 -13.76 14.37
CA ASN A 55 3.09 -14.52 13.42
C ASN A 55 2.25 -13.66 12.46
N LYS A 56 2.77 -12.48 12.10
CA LYS A 56 2.10 -11.51 11.22
C LYS A 56 2.15 -11.96 9.76
N ILE A 57 1.03 -11.82 9.07
CA ILE A 57 1.00 -11.85 7.60
C ILE A 57 1.05 -10.42 7.09
N LEU A 58 1.91 -10.18 6.11
CA LEU A 58 2.08 -8.87 5.49
C LEU A 58 1.67 -8.93 4.02
N ILE A 59 0.88 -7.96 3.60
CA ILE A 59 0.57 -7.65 2.21
C ILE A 59 1.22 -6.30 1.91
N GLY A 60 2.33 -6.29 1.18
CA GLY A 60 3.07 -5.08 0.83
C GLY A 60 2.89 -4.66 -0.63
N GLY A 61 3.39 -3.48 -0.96
CA GLY A 61 3.45 -2.95 -2.32
C GLY A 61 2.07 -2.85 -2.98
N ASN A 62 1.04 -2.45 -2.23
CA ASN A 62 -0.36 -2.49 -2.65
C ASN A 62 -0.82 -3.90 -3.11
N GLY A 63 -0.26 -4.97 -2.54
CA GLY A 63 -0.59 -6.35 -2.91
C GLY A 63 0.38 -7.03 -3.87
N SER A 64 1.39 -6.32 -4.38
CA SER A 64 2.37 -6.92 -5.29
C SER A 64 3.33 -7.91 -4.62
N ILE A 65 3.42 -7.90 -3.29
CA ILE A 65 4.35 -8.74 -2.53
C ILE A 65 3.73 -9.11 -1.17
N ILE A 66 4.02 -10.30 -0.68
CA ILE A 66 3.54 -10.79 0.62
C ILE A 66 4.69 -11.30 1.48
N SER A 67 4.46 -11.37 2.78
CA SER A 67 5.31 -12.09 3.74
C SER A 67 4.43 -12.97 4.63
N ILE A 68 4.69 -14.28 4.64
CA ILE A 68 4.04 -15.27 5.51
C ILE A 68 5.15 -16.08 6.18
N ASP A 69 5.14 -16.22 7.50
CA ASP A 69 6.20 -16.90 8.27
C ASP A 69 7.62 -16.40 7.91
N ASP A 70 7.74 -15.07 7.79
CA ASP A 70 8.95 -14.35 7.35
C ASP A 70 9.50 -14.77 5.97
N GLN A 71 8.72 -15.52 5.18
CA GLN A 71 9.01 -15.84 3.78
C GLN A 71 8.36 -14.82 2.86
N VAL A 72 9.17 -14.14 2.06
CA VAL A 72 8.71 -13.11 1.12
C VAL A 72 8.45 -13.72 -0.26
N GLU A 73 7.26 -13.46 -0.79
CA GLU A 73 6.85 -13.92 -2.12
C GLU A 73 6.28 -12.75 -2.92
N VAL A 74 6.74 -12.60 -4.17
CA VAL A 74 6.16 -11.65 -5.12
C VAL A 74 4.92 -12.26 -5.76
N ILE A 75 3.80 -11.54 -5.73
CA ILE A 75 2.53 -12.01 -6.30
C ILE A 75 2.55 -11.93 -7.82
N GLU A 76 3.03 -10.81 -8.37
CA GLU A 76 3.20 -10.63 -9.81
C GLU A 76 4.16 -9.47 -10.11
N TYR A 77 4.86 -9.57 -11.23
CA TYR A 77 5.73 -8.51 -11.75
C TYR A 77 5.01 -7.70 -12.84
N ILE A 78 5.32 -6.41 -12.92
CA ILE A 78 4.92 -5.59 -14.06
C ILE A 78 5.59 -6.16 -15.33
N PRO A 79 4.83 -6.40 -16.41
CA PRO A 79 5.40 -7.04 -17.59
C PRO A 79 6.41 -6.15 -18.31
N PHE A 80 7.30 -6.80 -19.06
CA PHE A 80 8.51 -6.16 -19.58
C PHE A 80 8.21 -5.00 -20.54
N GLU A 81 7.26 -5.17 -21.47
CA GLU A 81 6.95 -4.15 -22.48
C GLU A 81 6.36 -2.89 -21.83
N GLU A 82 5.45 -3.06 -20.87
CA GLU A 82 4.90 -2.01 -20.03
C GLU A 82 5.99 -1.27 -19.26
N TYR A 83 6.94 -2.02 -18.70
CA TYR A 83 8.03 -1.43 -17.95
C TYR A 83 8.98 -0.62 -18.85
N GLU A 84 9.34 -1.12 -20.03
CA GLU A 84 10.12 -0.35 -21.01
C GLU A 84 9.41 0.94 -21.45
N PHE A 85 8.08 0.87 -21.62
CA PHE A 85 7.26 2.05 -21.88
C PHE A 85 7.33 3.07 -20.73
N ILE A 86 7.16 2.62 -19.48
CA ILE A 86 7.23 3.50 -18.30
C ILE A 86 8.61 4.14 -18.17
N LYS A 87 9.70 3.39 -18.41
CA LYS A 87 11.06 3.96 -18.42
C LYS A 87 11.23 5.02 -19.50
N SER A 88 10.64 4.82 -20.67
CA SER A 88 10.66 5.82 -21.75
C SER A 88 9.94 7.10 -21.32
N LEU A 89 8.75 6.99 -20.72
CA LEU A 89 8.02 8.14 -20.15
C LEU A 89 8.85 8.88 -19.09
N ILE A 90 9.47 8.15 -18.15
CA ILE A 90 10.31 8.74 -17.10
C ILE A 90 11.44 9.57 -17.72
N ASN A 91 12.09 9.07 -18.76
CA ASN A 91 13.19 9.75 -19.43
C ASN A 91 12.71 10.95 -20.26
N ASP A 92 11.68 10.76 -21.09
CA ASP A 92 11.18 11.77 -22.02
C ASP A 92 10.64 13.01 -21.29
N TYR A 93 9.96 12.80 -20.16
CA TYR A 93 9.39 13.87 -19.33
C TYR A 93 10.22 14.20 -18.09
N ASN A 94 11.39 13.57 -17.92
CA ASN A 94 12.27 13.74 -16.77
C ASN A 94 11.56 13.60 -15.40
N LEU A 95 10.68 12.61 -15.27
CA LEU A 95 9.81 12.43 -14.10
C LEU A 95 10.60 12.03 -12.84
N ASN A 96 10.00 12.30 -11.68
CA ASN A 96 10.41 11.71 -10.41
C ASN A 96 9.68 10.37 -10.25
N TYR A 97 10.33 9.40 -9.63
CA TYR A 97 9.78 8.06 -9.51
C TYR A 97 10.33 7.30 -8.30
N ILE A 98 9.58 6.27 -7.91
CA ILE A 98 10.06 5.11 -7.15
C ILE A 98 9.65 3.86 -7.91
N ILE A 99 10.60 2.96 -8.11
CA ILE A 99 10.37 1.66 -8.74
C ILE A 99 10.89 0.60 -7.79
N ASP A 100 9.97 -0.18 -7.25
CA ASP A 100 10.29 -1.28 -6.34
C ASP A 100 10.51 -2.56 -7.12
N GLY A 101 11.64 -3.23 -6.86
CA GLY A 101 11.80 -4.66 -7.13
C GLY A 101 11.31 -5.50 -5.94
N SER A 102 11.67 -6.78 -5.92
CA SER A 102 11.34 -7.66 -4.79
C SER A 102 12.03 -7.27 -3.48
N PHE A 103 13.10 -6.48 -3.54
CA PHE A 103 13.83 -6.00 -2.38
C PHE A 103 14.45 -4.62 -2.63
N ASP A 104 15.44 -4.56 -3.52
CA ASP A 104 16.06 -3.29 -3.95
C ASP A 104 15.09 -2.43 -4.77
N TYR A 105 15.38 -1.14 -4.84
CA TYR A 105 14.53 -0.16 -5.50
C TYR A 105 15.39 0.82 -6.32
N SER A 106 14.76 1.51 -7.27
CA SER A 106 15.35 2.66 -7.93
C SER A 106 14.48 3.87 -7.69
N ALA A 107 15.06 4.96 -7.21
CA ALA A 107 14.30 6.16 -6.89
C ALA A 107 15.02 7.44 -7.29
N LYS A 108 14.24 8.32 -7.91
CA LYS A 108 14.56 9.73 -8.15
C LYS A 108 13.46 10.55 -7.51
N VAL A 109 13.69 10.96 -6.27
CA VAL A 109 12.70 11.69 -5.45
C VAL A 109 13.41 12.74 -4.60
N SER A 110 12.79 13.90 -4.43
CA SER A 110 13.33 14.98 -3.59
C SER A 110 13.31 14.59 -2.12
N ILE A 111 14.35 14.97 -1.37
CA ILE A 111 14.40 14.81 0.09
C ILE A 111 13.30 15.59 0.82
N GLU A 112 12.74 16.61 0.16
CA GLU A 112 11.62 17.41 0.68
C GLU A 112 10.27 16.70 0.52
N ASN A 113 10.19 15.68 -0.35
CA ASN A 113 8.96 14.92 -0.55
C ASN A 113 8.67 14.04 0.69
N LYS A 114 7.41 14.00 1.12
CA LYS A 114 6.97 13.24 2.30
C LYS A 114 7.29 11.74 2.20
N ILE A 115 7.18 11.17 1.00
CA ILE A 115 7.48 9.75 0.73
C ILE A 115 8.95 9.41 0.99
N TYR A 116 9.87 10.37 0.86
CA TYR A 116 11.31 10.12 1.06
C TYR A 116 11.61 9.52 2.43
N LYS A 117 10.92 9.97 3.49
CA LYS A 117 11.13 9.47 4.86
C LYS A 117 10.60 8.06 5.09
N GLN A 118 9.75 7.57 4.19
CA GLN A 118 9.13 6.25 4.26
C GLN A 118 9.86 5.23 3.37
N LEU A 119 10.72 5.71 2.47
CA LEU A 119 11.48 4.90 1.53
C LEU A 119 12.74 4.37 2.21
N ASP A 120 12.79 3.06 2.42
CA ASP A 120 13.89 2.33 3.06
C ASP A 120 14.41 2.98 4.37
N PRO A 121 13.52 3.18 5.37
CA PRO A 121 13.86 3.94 6.57
C PRO A 121 14.98 3.29 7.41
N ASP A 122 15.10 1.96 7.34
CA ASP A 122 16.12 1.19 8.05
C ASP A 122 17.37 0.92 7.19
N ASN A 123 17.44 1.46 5.97
CA ASN A 123 18.54 1.27 5.01
C ASN A 123 18.88 -0.22 4.79
N LEU A 124 17.84 -1.05 4.62
CA LEU A 124 17.94 -2.48 4.42
C LEU A 124 18.25 -2.83 2.96
N ALA A 125 17.84 -1.97 2.04
CA ALA A 125 17.95 -2.18 0.59
C ALA A 125 18.94 -1.19 -0.03
N LYS A 126 19.08 -1.26 -1.35
CA LYS A 126 19.89 -0.32 -2.13
C LYS A 126 19.02 0.45 -3.11
N ASN A 127 19.25 1.76 -3.17
CA ASN A 127 18.83 2.58 -4.30
C ASN A 127 19.79 2.29 -5.48
N VAL A 128 19.35 1.49 -6.43
CA VAL A 128 20.12 1.07 -7.61
C VAL A 128 19.74 1.89 -8.84
N GLU A 129 20.57 1.81 -9.87
CA GLU A 129 20.25 2.44 -11.16
C GLU A 129 18.95 1.87 -11.74
N LEU A 130 18.21 2.72 -12.47
CA LEU A 130 16.93 2.34 -13.09
C LEU A 130 17.04 1.06 -13.92
N SER A 131 18.18 0.88 -14.60
CA SER A 131 18.41 -0.28 -15.45
C SER A 131 18.64 -1.58 -14.70
N GLU A 132 18.96 -1.54 -13.40
CA GLU A 132 19.24 -2.72 -12.58
C GLU A 132 17.97 -3.41 -12.09
N ILE A 133 16.86 -2.66 -11.94
CA ILE A 133 15.56 -3.27 -11.66
C ILE A 133 15.06 -3.93 -12.95
N LYS A 134 15.14 -5.27 -13.03
CA LYS A 134 14.66 -6.04 -14.20
C LYS A 134 13.22 -6.52 -14.07
N LYS A 135 12.74 -6.63 -12.84
CA LYS A 135 11.45 -7.21 -12.49
C LYS A 135 10.77 -6.32 -11.44
N PRO A 136 10.16 -5.21 -11.85
CA PRO A 136 9.48 -4.32 -10.93
C PRO A 136 8.16 -4.92 -10.45
N ILE A 137 7.84 -4.69 -9.19
CA ILE A 137 6.58 -5.14 -8.55
C ILE A 137 5.58 -3.99 -8.40
N LYS A 138 6.11 -2.76 -8.22
CA LYS A 138 5.34 -1.53 -8.08
C LYS A 138 6.14 -0.36 -8.63
N ILE A 139 5.45 0.59 -9.25
CA ILE A 139 6.01 1.86 -9.70
C ILE A 139 5.13 2.99 -9.20
N ILE A 140 5.75 4.08 -8.75
CA ILE A 140 5.10 5.33 -8.43
C ILE A 140 5.76 6.42 -9.28
N LEU A 141 4.98 7.10 -10.11
CA LEU A 141 5.40 8.36 -10.71
C LEU A 141 5.02 9.47 -9.73
N ILE A 142 6.00 10.25 -9.30
CA ILE A 142 5.88 11.18 -8.17
C ILE A 142 5.90 12.62 -8.66
N ASP A 143 5.09 13.48 -8.04
CA ASP A 143 5.05 14.92 -8.30
C ASP A 143 4.94 15.23 -9.80
N VAL A 144 4.12 14.46 -10.52
CA VAL A 144 3.95 14.60 -11.97
C VAL A 144 3.51 16.04 -12.28
N PRO A 145 4.20 16.78 -13.15
CA PRO A 145 3.84 18.16 -13.42
C PRO A 145 2.38 18.28 -13.88
N LYS A 146 1.61 19.20 -13.27
CA LYS A 146 0.16 19.35 -13.53
C LYS A 146 -0.17 19.54 -15.01
N ASN A 147 0.69 20.22 -15.76
CA ASN A 147 0.52 20.43 -17.19
C ASN A 147 0.73 19.16 -18.03
N LEU A 148 1.44 18.16 -17.50
CA LEU A 148 1.71 16.87 -18.14
C LEU A 148 0.80 15.74 -17.65
N TYR A 149 0.16 15.89 -16.49
CA TYR A 149 -0.60 14.81 -15.84
C TYR A 149 -1.62 14.15 -16.75
N ASN A 150 -2.44 14.96 -17.45
CA ASN A 150 -3.46 14.46 -18.38
C ASN A 150 -2.87 13.79 -19.63
N GLU A 151 -1.70 14.25 -20.09
CA GLU A 151 -1.01 13.65 -21.23
C GLU A 151 -0.42 12.29 -20.86
N ILE A 152 0.26 12.22 -19.70
CA ILE A 152 0.80 10.96 -19.16
C ILE A 152 -0.33 9.97 -18.88
N ARG A 153 -1.43 10.40 -18.25
CA ARG A 153 -2.62 9.55 -18.06
C ARG A 153 -3.14 8.97 -19.36
N LYS A 154 -3.29 9.79 -20.40
CA LYS A 154 -3.73 9.31 -21.72
C LYS A 154 -2.79 8.28 -22.33
N SER A 155 -1.48 8.44 -22.11
CA SER A 155 -0.48 7.48 -22.60
C SER A 155 -0.64 6.08 -21.99
N PHE A 156 -1.25 5.98 -20.80
CA PHE A 156 -1.53 4.72 -20.12
C PHE A 156 -2.83 4.02 -20.58
N GLU A 157 -3.73 4.70 -21.32
CA GLU A 157 -5.04 4.12 -21.72
C GLU A 157 -4.89 2.78 -22.45
N SER A 158 -3.86 2.61 -23.28
CA SER A 158 -3.60 1.36 -23.99
C SER A 158 -3.09 0.21 -23.10
N TYR A 159 -2.64 0.52 -21.89
CA TYR A 159 -2.05 -0.43 -20.93
C TYR A 159 -3.00 -0.77 -19.76
N GLU A 160 -4.19 -0.18 -19.66
CA GLU A 160 -5.16 -0.49 -18.59
C GLU A 160 -5.65 -1.96 -18.61
N LYS A 161 -5.40 -2.67 -19.72
CA LYS A 161 -5.67 -4.11 -19.84
C LYS A 161 -4.57 -4.98 -19.24
N SER A 162 -3.33 -4.48 -19.13
CA SER A 162 -2.16 -5.22 -18.63
C SER A 162 -1.56 -4.65 -17.34
N LEU A 163 -2.04 -3.49 -16.90
CA LEU A 163 -1.65 -2.84 -15.65
C LEU A 163 -2.86 -2.53 -14.77
N SER A 164 -2.61 -2.44 -13.47
CA SER A 164 -3.50 -1.78 -12.52
C SER A 164 -2.91 -0.41 -12.21
N ILE A 165 -3.68 0.65 -12.45
CA ILE A 165 -3.21 2.03 -12.36
C ILE A 165 -4.15 2.83 -11.46
N SER A 166 -3.59 3.48 -10.44
CA SER A 166 -4.30 4.37 -9.52
C SER A 166 -3.80 5.80 -9.71
N TYR A 167 -4.72 6.69 -10.08
CA TYR A 167 -4.44 8.10 -10.34
C TYR A 167 -4.77 8.94 -9.10
N HIS A 168 -3.76 9.50 -8.46
CA HIS A 168 -3.89 10.35 -7.28
C HIS A 168 -3.76 11.83 -7.68
N GLU A 169 -4.82 12.38 -8.28
CA GLU A 169 -4.82 13.74 -8.85
C GLU A 169 -4.56 14.85 -7.81
N SER A 170 -4.98 14.64 -6.55
CA SER A 170 -4.70 15.56 -5.44
C SER A 170 -3.21 15.75 -5.20
N ASP A 171 -2.47 14.65 -5.25
CA ASP A 171 -1.05 14.57 -4.90
C ASP A 171 -0.15 14.56 -6.15
N ASN A 172 -0.75 14.50 -7.34
CA ASN A 172 -0.07 14.38 -8.63
C ASN A 172 0.81 13.12 -8.73
N ASN A 173 0.36 12.03 -8.11
CA ASN A 173 1.05 10.75 -8.15
C ASN A 173 0.27 9.75 -9.03
N ILE A 174 1.00 8.81 -9.64
CA ILE A 174 0.43 7.69 -10.39
C ILE A 174 1.06 6.40 -9.87
N ASP A 175 0.23 5.57 -9.22
CA ASP A 175 0.61 4.27 -8.68
C ASP A 175 0.30 3.19 -9.71
N ILE A 176 1.27 2.30 -9.96
CA ILE A 176 1.20 1.28 -11.01
C ILE A 176 1.66 -0.06 -10.43
N THR A 177 0.84 -1.09 -10.64
CA THR A 177 1.16 -2.50 -10.37
C THR A 177 0.79 -3.36 -11.58
N ALA A 178 1.16 -4.64 -11.54
CA ALA A 178 0.70 -5.59 -12.54
C ALA A 178 -0.84 -5.72 -12.54
N LYS A 179 -1.40 -6.21 -13.65
CA LYS A 179 -2.86 -6.33 -13.82
C LYS A 179 -3.51 -7.08 -12.65
N ASP A 180 -4.63 -6.54 -12.18
CA ASP A 180 -5.48 -7.11 -11.14
C ASP A 180 -4.77 -7.32 -9.79
N ILE A 181 -3.63 -6.63 -9.57
CA ILE A 181 -2.95 -6.58 -8.28
C ILE A 181 -3.46 -5.39 -7.46
N ASN A 182 -4.09 -5.69 -6.33
CA ASN A 182 -4.39 -4.76 -5.24
C ASN A 182 -4.36 -5.50 -3.89
N LYS A 183 -4.55 -4.78 -2.77
CA LYS A 183 -4.55 -5.38 -1.44
C LYS A 183 -5.63 -6.48 -1.28
N PHE A 184 -6.82 -6.27 -1.83
CA PHE A 184 -7.96 -7.20 -1.73
C PHE A 184 -7.75 -8.50 -2.50
N THR A 185 -7.38 -8.42 -3.78
CA THR A 185 -7.11 -9.61 -4.63
C THR A 185 -6.01 -10.48 -4.03
N THR A 186 -5.01 -9.85 -3.40
CA THR A 186 -3.93 -10.55 -2.70
C THR A 186 -4.42 -11.18 -1.41
N LEU A 187 -5.21 -10.47 -0.60
CA LEU A 187 -5.86 -11.02 0.59
C LEU A 187 -6.71 -12.24 0.22
N HIS A 188 -7.53 -12.15 -0.83
CA HIS A 188 -8.39 -13.23 -1.31
C HIS A 188 -7.60 -14.49 -1.67
N LYS A 189 -6.41 -14.36 -2.26
CA LYS A 189 -5.50 -15.50 -2.51
C LYS A 189 -5.06 -16.19 -1.21
N ILE A 190 -4.90 -15.44 -0.12
CA ILE A 190 -4.44 -15.96 1.18
C ILE A 190 -5.59 -16.61 1.96
N ILE A 191 -6.74 -15.93 2.06
CA ILE A 191 -7.83 -16.32 2.96
C ILE A 191 -9.01 -17.00 2.22
N SER A 192 -8.96 -17.06 0.89
CA SER A 192 -10.08 -17.48 0.04
C SER A 192 -11.35 -16.66 0.33
N ASN A 193 -12.48 -17.31 0.63
CA ASN A 193 -13.75 -16.64 0.93
C ASN A 193 -14.05 -16.55 2.44
N GLN A 194 -13.02 -16.65 3.29
CA GLN A 194 -13.23 -16.48 4.72
C GLN A 194 -13.66 -15.03 5.02
N PRO A 195 -14.67 -14.83 5.89
CA PRO A 195 -15.05 -13.49 6.29
C PRO A 195 -13.91 -12.82 7.08
N TYR A 196 -13.83 -11.50 6.94
CA TYR A 196 -12.82 -10.69 7.61
C TYR A 196 -13.37 -9.31 7.98
N VAL A 197 -12.75 -8.70 8.96
CA VAL A 197 -12.95 -7.30 9.35
C VAL A 197 -11.83 -6.46 8.77
N ALA A 198 -12.15 -5.30 8.20
CA ALA A 198 -11.18 -4.43 7.54
C ALA A 198 -11.13 -3.02 8.13
N TYR A 199 -9.92 -2.47 8.21
CA TYR A 199 -9.64 -1.09 8.58
C TYR A 199 -8.85 -0.43 7.46
N GLY A 200 -9.25 0.76 7.04
CA GLY A 200 -8.60 1.50 5.95
C GLY A 200 -8.97 2.97 5.93
N ASN A 201 -8.22 3.79 5.20
CA ASN A 201 -8.37 5.24 5.21
C ASN A 201 -8.32 5.88 3.81
N ASP A 202 -7.93 5.12 2.78
CA ASP A 202 -7.68 5.66 1.45
C ASP A 202 -8.26 4.77 0.33
N ILE A 203 -8.20 5.26 -0.91
CA ILE A 203 -8.76 4.62 -2.10
C ILE A 203 -8.13 3.25 -2.42
N ASN A 204 -6.87 3.03 -2.04
CA ASN A 204 -6.21 1.73 -2.21
C ASN A 204 -6.79 0.65 -1.27
N ASP A 205 -7.57 1.04 -0.25
CA ASP A 205 -8.31 0.14 0.64
C ASP A 205 -9.75 -0.09 0.20
N PHE A 206 -10.22 0.62 -0.83
CA PHE A 206 -11.63 0.58 -1.22
C PHE A 206 -12.16 -0.85 -1.44
N GLU A 207 -11.44 -1.66 -2.23
CA GLU A 207 -11.85 -3.05 -2.46
C GLU A 207 -11.67 -3.93 -1.22
N LEU A 208 -10.74 -3.62 -0.31
CA LEU A 208 -10.64 -4.33 0.97
C LEU A 208 -11.88 -4.07 1.84
N LEU A 209 -12.24 -2.80 2.00
CA LEU A 209 -13.36 -2.36 2.84
C LEU A 209 -14.70 -2.83 2.27
N LYS A 210 -14.89 -2.70 0.95
CA LYS A 210 -16.14 -3.06 0.26
C LYS A 210 -16.50 -4.54 0.37
N ASN A 211 -15.50 -5.43 0.44
CA ASN A 211 -15.70 -6.88 0.47
C ASN A 211 -15.57 -7.49 1.88
N ALA A 212 -15.36 -6.66 2.91
CA ALA A 212 -15.28 -7.11 4.29
C ALA A 212 -16.67 -7.44 4.86
N GLU A 213 -16.74 -8.36 5.83
CA GLU A 213 -17.96 -8.61 6.61
C GLU A 213 -18.30 -7.39 7.47
N GLU A 214 -17.27 -6.76 8.02
CA GLU A 214 -17.36 -5.50 8.75
C GLU A 214 -16.19 -4.60 8.35
N ALA A 215 -16.47 -3.32 8.09
CA ALA A 215 -15.48 -2.37 7.60
C ALA A 215 -15.46 -1.12 8.48
N TYR A 216 -14.25 -0.59 8.71
CA TYR A 216 -14.00 0.62 9.47
C TYR A 216 -13.18 1.59 8.60
N TYR A 217 -13.76 2.74 8.29
CA TYR A 217 -13.09 3.78 7.53
C TYR A 217 -12.58 4.88 8.45
N ILE A 218 -11.27 5.10 8.41
CA ILE A 218 -10.56 6.03 9.27
C ILE A 218 -10.44 7.38 8.56
N THR A 219 -11.06 8.42 9.12
CA THR A 219 -11.06 9.74 8.49
C THR A 219 -11.19 10.88 9.49
N SER A 220 -10.60 12.03 9.17
CA SER A 220 -10.84 13.30 9.87
C SER A 220 -11.91 14.16 9.20
N GLU A 221 -12.39 13.75 8.04
CA GLU A 221 -13.35 14.47 7.20
C GLU A 221 -14.59 13.62 6.93
N ASP A 222 -15.77 14.25 6.89
CA ASP A 222 -16.98 13.65 6.32
C ASP A 222 -16.77 13.52 4.81
N LYS A 223 -16.28 12.35 4.37
CA LYS A 223 -16.21 11.99 2.95
C LYS A 223 -17.36 11.06 2.62
N ASP A 224 -18.13 11.42 1.60
CA ASP A 224 -19.05 10.49 0.95
C ASP A 224 -18.21 9.38 0.30
N LEU A 225 -18.14 8.24 0.97
CA LEU A 225 -17.52 7.05 0.40
C LEU A 225 -18.57 6.30 -0.41
N PRO A 226 -18.19 5.75 -1.58
CA PRO A 226 -19.04 4.83 -2.32
C PRO A 226 -19.08 3.44 -1.65
N ILE A 227 -19.07 3.38 -0.31
CA ILE A 227 -19.14 2.16 0.50
C ILE A 227 -20.40 2.26 1.36
N GLY A 228 -21.42 1.46 1.03
CA GLY A 228 -22.76 1.62 1.63
C GLY A 228 -22.87 1.24 3.11
N ASN A 229 -22.00 0.35 3.61
CA ASN A 229 -21.99 -0.12 5.00
C ASN A 229 -20.55 -0.09 5.55
N VAL A 230 -20.12 1.07 6.05
CA VAL A 230 -18.81 1.22 6.71
C VAL A 230 -18.96 2.01 8.00
N ASN A 231 -18.29 1.57 9.06
CA ASN A 231 -18.23 2.29 10.32
C ASN A 231 -17.22 3.43 10.18
N ILE A 232 -17.67 4.67 10.34
CA ILE A 232 -16.78 5.83 10.32
C ILE A 232 -16.10 5.97 11.69
N VAL A 233 -14.78 6.05 11.67
CA VAL A 233 -13.94 6.21 12.86
C VAL A 233 -13.03 7.41 12.67
N SER A 234 -12.87 8.22 13.71
CA SER A 234 -11.97 9.37 13.67
C SER A 234 -10.53 8.93 13.40
N SER A 235 -9.81 9.73 12.61
CA SER A 235 -8.40 9.51 12.25
C SER A 235 -7.43 9.81 13.41
N ASP A 236 -7.54 9.03 14.48
CA ASP A 236 -6.63 9.05 15.62
C ASP A 236 -6.51 7.67 16.29
N SER A 237 -5.39 7.45 16.98
CA SER A 237 -5.09 6.16 17.59
C SER A 237 -6.11 5.74 18.66
N GLN A 238 -6.68 6.69 19.41
CA GLN A 238 -7.59 6.37 20.51
C GLN A 238 -8.93 5.88 19.96
N SER A 239 -9.40 6.49 18.87
CA SER A 239 -10.65 6.13 18.20
C SER A 239 -10.56 4.73 17.59
N VAL A 240 -9.47 4.40 16.89
CA VAL A 240 -9.24 3.05 16.36
C VAL A 240 -9.14 2.03 17.50
N GLU A 241 -8.38 2.33 18.55
CA GLU A 241 -8.26 1.46 19.73
C GLU A 241 -9.63 1.14 20.35
N ASN A 242 -10.51 2.14 20.47
CA ASN A 242 -11.84 1.95 21.05
C ASN A 242 -12.69 0.96 20.27
N THR A 243 -12.50 0.82 18.95
CA THR A 243 -13.23 -0.19 18.15
C THR A 243 -12.77 -1.61 18.49
N LEU A 244 -11.50 -1.79 18.85
CA LEU A 244 -10.93 -3.10 19.15
C LEU A 244 -11.31 -3.62 20.53
N ARG A 245 -11.65 -2.73 21.48
CA ARG A 245 -12.01 -3.12 22.86
C ARG A 245 -13.35 -3.84 22.99
N TYR A 246 -14.17 -3.84 21.94
CA TYR A 246 -15.48 -4.50 21.91
C TYR A 246 -15.50 -5.78 21.07
N LEU A 247 -14.33 -6.26 20.65
CA LEU A 247 -14.10 -7.42 19.81
C LEU A 247 -13.30 -8.47 20.57
#